data_AF-A0A178VGD0-F1
#
_entry.id   AF-A0A178VGD0-F1
#
_cell.length_a   1.000
_cell.length_b   1.000
_cell.length_c   1.000
_cell.angle_alpha   90.00
_cell.angle_beta   90.00
_cell.angle_gamma   90.00
#
_symmetry.space_group_name_H-M   'P 1'
#
loop_
_entity.id
_entity.type
_entity.pdbx_description
1 polymer ?
#
loop_
_entity_poly.entity_id
_entity_poly.type
_entity_poly.pdbx_seq_one_letter_code
_entity_poly.pdbx_strand_id
1 'polypeptide(L)'
;MIWSNWKLRWMFQFGFLCAMSLGLASSVSGSLSFEIHHRFSEQVKTVLGGHGLPEMGSLDYYKALVHRDRGRQLTSNNNNQTTISFAQGNSTEEISFLHYANVTIGTPAQWFLVALDTGSDLFWLPCNCNSTCVRSMETDQGERIKLNIYNPSKSKSSSKVTCNSTLCALRNRCISPVSDCPYRIRYLSPGSKSTGVLVEDVIHMSTEEGEARDARITFGCSESQLGLFKEVAVNGIMGLAIADIAVPNMLVKAGVASDSFSMCFGPNGKGTISFGDKGSSDQLETPLSGTISPMFYDVSITKFKVGKVTVDTEFTATFDSGTAVTWLIEPYYTALTTNFHLSVPDRRLSKSVDSPFEFCYIITSTFVGLSLDIHMINVCS
;
A
#
# COMPACT_ATOMS: atom_id res chain seq x y z
N MET A 1 14.26 -23.64 -10.11
CA MET A 1 14.40 -25.06 -10.50
C MET A 1 14.31 -25.12 -12.02
N ILE A 2 15.39 -25.54 -12.69
CA ILE A 2 15.39 -25.81 -14.13
C ILE A 2 15.08 -27.29 -14.28
N TRP A 3 14.05 -27.61 -15.07
CA TRP A 3 13.77 -28.96 -15.53
C TRP A 3 14.61 -29.26 -16.76
N SER A 4 15.34 -30.37 -16.77
CA SER A 4 15.60 -31.08 -18.02
C SER A 4 15.86 -32.57 -17.78
N ASN A 5 15.18 -33.35 -18.62
CA ASN A 5 15.59 -34.62 -19.22
C ASN A 5 15.59 -35.89 -18.38
N TRP A 6 14.48 -36.60 -18.56
CA TRP A 6 14.29 -38.04 -18.45
C TRP A 6 15.47 -38.82 -19.05
N LYS A 7 16.13 -39.64 -18.23
CA LYS A 7 16.64 -40.95 -18.64
C LYS A 7 16.73 -41.89 -17.43
N LEU A 8 15.97 -42.97 -17.54
CA LEU A 8 15.84 -44.10 -16.63
C LEU A 8 17.13 -44.93 -16.63
N ARG A 9 17.78 -45.13 -15.47
CA ARG A 9 18.65 -46.29 -15.22
C ARG A 9 18.48 -46.76 -13.78
N TRP A 10 18.12 -48.03 -13.68
CA TRP A 10 17.98 -48.81 -12.46
C TRP A 10 19.36 -49.07 -11.84
N MET A 11 19.46 -48.88 -10.52
CA MET A 11 20.36 -49.63 -9.66
C MET A 11 19.59 -49.98 -8.38
N PHE A 12 19.14 -51.23 -8.31
CA PHE A 12 18.81 -51.89 -7.05
C PHE A 12 20.10 -52.12 -6.27
N GLN A 13 20.10 -51.91 -4.95
CA GLN A 13 20.21 -52.98 -3.95
C GLN A 13 20.05 -52.45 -2.52
N PHE A 14 19.09 -53.07 -1.82
CA PHE A 14 18.96 -53.41 -0.38
C PHE A 14 19.45 -52.42 0.70
N GLY A 15 18.69 -52.09 1.75
CA GLY A 15 17.41 -52.59 2.25
C GLY A 15 17.29 -52.26 3.73
N PHE A 16 16.09 -52.00 4.23
CA PHE A 16 15.76 -52.30 5.63
C PHE A 16 14.27 -52.61 5.76
N LEU A 17 14.01 -53.66 6.51
CA LEU A 17 12.77 -54.42 6.59
C LEU A 17 11.56 -53.59 7.07
N CYS A 18 10.44 -53.89 6.41
CA CYS A 18 9.09 -53.61 6.84
C CYS A 18 8.70 -54.55 7.99
N ALA A 19 8.39 -54.00 9.17
CA ALA A 19 7.62 -54.71 10.20
C ALA A 19 6.16 -54.27 10.07
N MET A 20 5.34 -55.14 9.47
CA MET A 20 3.88 -55.02 9.47
C MET A 20 3.35 -55.42 10.85
N SER A 21 2.81 -54.46 11.59
CA SER A 21 1.83 -54.73 12.65
C SER A 21 0.55 -53.99 12.33
N LEU A 22 -0.53 -54.76 12.13
CA LEU A 22 -1.90 -54.30 11.98
C LEU A 22 -2.28 -53.36 13.11
N GLY A 23 -2.72 -52.14 12.76
CA GLY A 23 -3.26 -51.19 13.71
C GLY A 23 -3.79 -49.95 12.99
N LEU A 24 -5.12 -49.88 12.88
CA LEU A 24 -5.95 -48.67 12.73
C LEU A 24 -5.39 -47.56 11.82
N ALA A 25 -5.99 -47.44 10.62
CA ALA A 25 -5.85 -46.27 9.78
C ALA A 25 -6.41 -45.03 10.50
N SER A 26 -5.53 -44.27 11.15
CA SER A 26 -5.74 -42.87 11.43
C SER A 26 -5.05 -42.07 10.33
N SER A 27 -5.85 -41.40 9.50
CA SER A 27 -5.36 -40.39 8.57
C SER A 27 -4.80 -39.22 9.38
N VAL A 28 -3.51 -39.24 9.66
CA VAL A 28 -2.81 -38.06 10.19
C VAL A 28 -2.70 -37.06 9.04
N SER A 29 -3.68 -36.16 8.97
CA SER A 29 -3.59 -34.93 8.19
C SER A 29 -2.57 -34.01 8.86
N GLY A 30 -1.28 -34.24 8.60
CA GLY A 30 -0.21 -33.36 9.03
C GLY A 30 -0.26 -32.06 8.23
N SER A 31 -0.62 -30.96 8.90
CA SER A 31 -0.40 -29.61 8.39
C SER A 31 1.10 -29.31 8.45
N LEU A 32 1.76 -29.22 7.29
CA LEU A 32 3.11 -28.65 7.19
C LEU A 32 3.02 -27.15 7.45
N SER A 33 3.55 -26.67 8.58
CA SER A 33 3.78 -25.24 8.81
C SER A 33 5.21 -24.90 8.40
N PHE A 34 5.37 -23.93 7.50
CA PHE A 34 6.67 -23.35 7.19
C PHE A 34 6.81 -22.03 7.93
N GLU A 35 7.92 -21.86 8.64
CA GLU A 35 8.30 -20.57 9.21
C GLU A 35 9.16 -19.84 8.17
N ILE A 36 8.64 -18.76 7.61
CA ILE A 36 9.34 -17.98 6.59
C ILE A 36 10.20 -16.95 7.30
N HIS A 37 11.52 -17.16 7.26
CA HIS A 37 12.48 -16.21 7.77
C HIS A 37 13.08 -15.38 6.62
N HIS A 38 13.09 -14.05 6.80
CA HIS A 38 13.77 -13.17 5.87
C HIS A 38 15.27 -13.52 5.80
N ARG A 39 15.89 -13.48 4.61
CA ARG A 39 17.30 -13.87 4.40
C ARG A 39 18.28 -13.14 5.33
N PHE A 40 17.95 -11.91 5.73
CA PHE A 40 18.76 -11.09 6.61
C PHE A 40 18.28 -11.13 8.08
N SER A 41 17.34 -12.01 8.44
CA SER A 41 16.90 -12.17 9.83
C SER A 41 18.01 -12.81 10.66
N GLU A 42 17.96 -12.54 11.97
CA GLU A 42 18.91 -13.13 12.91
C GLU A 42 18.84 -14.66 12.93
N GLN A 43 17.65 -15.25 12.74
CA GLN A 43 17.51 -16.71 12.59
C GLN A 43 18.26 -17.25 11.36
N VAL A 44 18.24 -16.54 10.23
CA VAL A 44 18.97 -16.98 9.03
C VAL A 44 20.47 -16.78 9.18
N LYS A 45 20.91 -15.69 9.82
CA LYS A 45 22.33 -15.44 10.09
C LYS A 45 22.95 -16.47 11.03
N THR A 46 22.19 -16.94 12.02
CA THR A 46 22.63 -18.01 12.94
C THR A 46 22.74 -19.36 12.25
N VAL A 47 21.86 -19.66 11.29
CA VAL A 47 21.85 -20.96 10.58
C VAL A 47 22.86 -21.00 9.43
N LEU A 48 22.99 -19.92 8.64
CA LEU A 48 23.80 -19.91 7.41
C LEU A 48 25.17 -19.22 7.56
N GLY A 49 25.45 -18.63 8.73
CA GLY A 49 26.65 -17.82 8.96
C GLY A 49 26.52 -16.45 8.29
N GLY A 50 26.46 -15.38 9.09
CA GLY A 50 26.27 -14.00 8.61
C GLY A 50 27.44 -13.39 7.81
N HIS A 51 28.47 -14.15 7.46
CA HIS A 51 29.67 -13.63 6.79
C HIS A 51 29.34 -13.12 5.38
N GLY A 52 29.49 -11.81 5.17
CA GLY A 52 29.24 -11.14 3.89
C GLY A 52 27.80 -10.67 3.65
N LEU A 53 26.90 -10.85 4.62
CA LEU A 53 25.56 -10.23 4.56
C LEU A 53 25.64 -8.81 5.17
N PRO A 54 25.12 -7.79 4.47
CA PRO A 54 25.10 -6.44 5.00
C PRO A 54 24.25 -6.35 6.27
N GLU A 55 24.68 -5.50 7.20
CA GLU A 55 23.99 -5.29 8.46
C GLU A 55 22.60 -4.67 8.22
N MET A 56 21.57 -5.18 8.89
CA MET A 56 20.20 -4.72 8.70
C MET A 56 20.10 -3.23 9.03
N GLY A 57 19.60 -2.43 8.09
CA GLY A 57 19.54 -0.97 8.23
C GLY A 57 20.76 -0.20 7.68
N SER A 58 21.83 -0.89 7.26
CA SER A 58 22.96 -0.24 6.57
C SER A 58 22.63 0.15 5.13
N LEU A 59 23.37 1.09 4.54
CA LEU A 59 23.21 1.46 3.13
C LEU A 59 23.40 0.26 2.19
N ASP A 60 24.37 -0.61 2.49
CA ASP A 60 24.64 -1.79 1.67
C ASP A 60 23.55 -2.86 1.80
N TYR A 61 22.82 -2.89 2.93
CA TYR A 61 21.62 -3.71 3.10
C TYR A 61 20.50 -3.27 2.17
N TYR A 62 20.22 -1.97 2.11
CA TYR A 62 19.23 -1.44 1.18
C TYR A 62 19.66 -1.62 -0.29
N LYS A 63 20.94 -1.40 -0.62
CA LYS A 63 21.45 -1.71 -1.97
C LYS A 63 21.24 -3.17 -2.32
N ALA A 64 21.50 -4.10 -1.41
CA ALA A 64 21.31 -5.54 -1.66
C ALA A 64 19.83 -5.91 -1.86
N LEU A 65 18.91 -5.29 -1.12
CA LEU A 65 17.47 -5.44 -1.31
C LEU A 65 17.03 -4.90 -2.68
N VAL A 66 17.39 -3.66 -3.01
CA VAL A 66 17.06 -3.05 -4.31
C VAL A 66 17.64 -3.85 -5.48
N HIS A 67 18.88 -4.33 -5.37
CA HIS A 67 19.48 -5.18 -6.41
C HIS A 67 18.74 -6.52 -6.57
N ARG A 68 18.27 -7.11 -5.47
CA ARG A 68 17.48 -8.34 -5.52
C ARG A 68 16.11 -8.09 -6.13
N ASP A 69 15.44 -7.01 -5.77
CA ASP A 69 14.12 -6.67 -6.31
C ASP A 69 14.22 -6.36 -7.81
N ARG A 70 15.25 -5.62 -8.23
CA ARG A 70 15.61 -5.48 -9.65
C ARG A 70 15.85 -6.84 -10.32
N GLY A 71 16.58 -7.75 -9.68
CA GLY A 71 16.77 -9.11 -10.19
C GLY A 71 15.46 -9.90 -10.34
N ARG A 72 14.50 -9.71 -9.44
CA ARG A 72 13.16 -10.31 -9.52
C ARG A 72 12.34 -9.69 -10.66
N GLN A 73 12.35 -8.37 -10.79
CA GLN A 73 11.70 -7.69 -11.92
C GLN A 73 12.28 -8.13 -13.26
N LEU A 74 13.62 -8.22 -13.37
CA LEU A 74 14.31 -8.71 -14.57
C LEU A 74 14.02 -10.18 -14.90
N THR A 75 13.67 -11.00 -13.91
CA THR A 75 13.26 -12.41 -14.13
C THR A 75 11.76 -12.57 -14.37
N SER A 76 10.94 -11.60 -13.92
CA SER A 76 9.52 -11.45 -14.29
C SER A 76 9.36 -10.91 -15.74
N ASN A 77 10.40 -10.26 -16.28
CA ASN A 77 10.48 -9.62 -17.59
C ASN A 77 10.41 -10.54 -18.83
N ASN A 78 9.88 -11.77 -18.71
CA ASN A 78 9.43 -12.50 -19.90
C ASN A 78 8.22 -11.83 -20.58
N ASN A 79 7.65 -10.79 -19.97
CA ASN A 79 6.69 -9.88 -20.59
C ASN A 79 7.33 -8.48 -20.70
N ASN A 80 7.32 -7.88 -21.90
CA ASN A 80 7.81 -6.53 -22.23
C ASN A 80 7.06 -5.41 -21.48
N GLN A 81 7.03 -5.40 -20.15
CA GLN A 81 6.21 -4.48 -19.38
C GLN A 81 7.09 -3.49 -18.61
N THR A 82 7.21 -2.28 -19.14
CA THR A 82 7.89 -1.16 -18.49
C THR A 82 7.06 -0.64 -17.32
N THR A 83 7.60 -0.76 -16.11
CA THR A 83 7.09 -0.08 -14.91
C THR A 83 7.49 1.40 -14.95
N ILE A 84 6.64 2.25 -14.38
CA ILE A 84 6.93 3.68 -14.23
C ILE A 84 6.73 4.12 -12.79
N SER A 85 7.42 5.18 -12.40
CA SER A 85 7.26 5.85 -11.11
C SER A 85 7.26 7.37 -11.29
N PHE A 86 7.16 8.13 -10.21
CA PHE A 86 7.27 9.59 -10.30
C PHE A 86 8.66 10.00 -10.78
N ALA A 87 8.78 11.19 -11.40
CA ALA A 87 10.05 11.67 -11.95
C ALA A 87 11.18 11.80 -10.90
N GLN A 88 10.86 11.88 -9.61
CA GLN A 88 11.83 11.90 -8.50
C GLN A 88 12.15 10.49 -7.95
N GLY A 89 11.61 9.44 -8.56
CA GLY A 89 11.76 8.05 -8.18
C GLY A 89 10.51 7.42 -7.56
N ASN A 90 10.65 6.16 -7.17
CA ASN A 90 9.58 5.34 -6.60
C ASN A 90 9.54 5.34 -5.07
N SER A 91 10.50 5.98 -4.39
CA SER A 91 10.62 5.95 -2.93
C SER A 91 9.42 6.60 -2.24
N THR A 92 8.99 5.98 -1.14
CA THR A 92 7.99 6.52 -0.22
C THR A 92 8.54 6.56 1.19
N GLU A 93 8.05 7.48 2.01
CA GLU A 93 8.47 7.64 3.40
C GLU A 93 7.25 7.80 4.30
N GLU A 94 7.27 7.16 5.47
CA GLU A 94 6.20 7.28 6.47
C GLU A 94 6.35 8.61 7.22
N ILE A 95 5.26 9.37 7.25
CA ILE A 95 5.15 10.61 8.02
C ILE A 95 3.82 10.57 8.75
N SER A 96 3.86 10.65 10.09
CA SER A 96 2.66 10.61 10.92
C SER A 96 1.72 9.45 10.55
N PHE A 97 2.30 8.25 10.42
CA PHE A 97 1.63 6.96 10.14
C PHE A 97 1.08 6.75 8.73
N LEU A 98 1.25 7.70 7.80
CA LEU A 98 0.90 7.52 6.39
C LEU A 98 2.14 7.52 5.52
N HIS A 99 2.11 6.78 4.41
CA HIS A 99 3.20 6.81 3.43
C HIS A 99 3.00 7.93 2.42
N TYR A 100 4.07 8.69 2.20
CA TYR A 100 4.11 9.81 1.28
C TYR A 100 5.02 9.53 0.10
N ALA A 101 4.65 10.08 -1.06
CA ALA A 101 5.49 10.10 -2.25
C ALA A 101 5.76 11.53 -2.71
N ASN A 102 6.91 11.73 -3.34
CA ASN A 102 7.25 13.00 -3.99
C ASN A 102 6.76 12.99 -5.44
N VAL A 103 5.77 13.82 -5.73
CA VAL A 103 5.15 13.94 -7.04
C VAL A 103 5.46 15.29 -7.66
N THR A 104 5.64 15.33 -8.98
CA THR A 104 6.02 16.56 -9.68
C THR A 104 4.96 16.94 -10.69
N ILE A 105 4.41 18.16 -10.59
CA ILE A 105 3.29 18.65 -11.40
C ILE A 105 3.64 19.98 -12.07
N GLY A 106 3.13 20.17 -13.29
CA GLY A 106 3.04 21.46 -13.98
C GLY A 106 4.25 21.88 -14.80
N THR A 107 4.12 23.00 -15.53
CA THR A 107 5.19 23.56 -16.37
C THR A 107 5.43 25.04 -16.04
N PRO A 108 6.49 25.42 -15.31
CA PRO A 108 7.61 24.58 -14.89
C PRO A 108 7.24 23.57 -13.80
N ALA A 109 7.97 22.46 -13.77
CA ALA A 109 7.82 21.37 -12.84
C ALA A 109 7.96 21.83 -11.37
N GLN A 110 6.98 21.46 -10.53
CA GLN A 110 6.97 21.74 -9.10
C GLN A 110 6.69 20.46 -8.30
N TRP A 111 7.47 20.21 -7.26
CA TRP A 111 7.34 19.02 -6.42
C TRP A 111 6.29 19.19 -5.31
N PHE A 112 5.64 18.10 -4.91
CA PHE A 112 4.66 18.04 -3.83
C PHE A 112 4.82 16.73 -3.06
N LEU A 113 4.67 16.78 -1.75
CA LEU A 113 4.76 15.60 -0.88
C LEU A 113 3.36 15.12 -0.50
N VAL A 114 2.89 14.04 -1.11
CA VAL A 114 1.46 13.66 -1.03
C VAL A 114 1.30 12.32 -0.32
N ALA A 115 0.31 12.22 0.56
CA ALA A 115 -0.04 10.95 1.19
C ALA A 115 -0.68 10.02 0.17
N LEU A 116 -0.29 8.75 0.17
CA LEU A 116 -0.83 7.71 -0.71
C LEU A 116 -2.06 7.07 -0.07
N ASP A 117 -3.19 7.12 -0.75
CA ASP A 117 -4.48 6.75 -0.16
C ASP A 117 -5.32 5.89 -1.09
N THR A 118 -5.34 4.57 -0.84
CA THR A 118 -6.22 3.63 -1.55
C THR A 118 -7.67 3.65 -1.07
N GLY A 119 -7.98 4.37 0.00
CA GLY A 119 -9.33 4.60 0.54
C GLY A 119 -10.05 5.83 -0.04
N SER A 120 -9.42 6.57 -0.96
CA SER A 120 -10.07 7.64 -1.73
C SER A 120 -9.62 7.72 -3.18
N ASP A 121 -10.40 8.37 -4.04
CA ASP A 121 -10.21 8.40 -5.49
C ASP A 121 -9.52 9.67 -6.02
N LEU A 122 -9.73 10.81 -5.37
CA LEU A 122 -9.29 12.09 -5.87
C LEU A 122 -7.88 12.45 -5.40
N PHE A 123 -6.96 12.63 -6.35
CA PHE A 123 -5.73 13.39 -6.10
C PHE A 123 -6.06 14.88 -5.93
N TRP A 124 -5.57 15.51 -4.87
CA TRP A 124 -5.68 16.96 -4.67
C TRP A 124 -4.43 17.56 -4.04
N LEU A 125 -4.16 18.81 -4.42
CA LEU A 125 -3.04 19.63 -3.95
C LEU A 125 -3.52 20.93 -3.31
N PRO A 126 -2.81 21.47 -2.30
CA PRO A 126 -3.09 22.81 -1.79
C PRO A 126 -2.94 23.85 -2.90
N CYS A 127 -3.96 24.69 -3.08
CA CYS A 127 -4.03 25.63 -4.19
C CYS A 127 -4.88 26.85 -3.82
N ASN A 128 -4.36 28.07 -4.02
CA ASN A 128 -5.03 29.34 -3.70
C ASN A 128 -5.64 29.42 -2.28
N CYS A 129 -5.21 28.56 -1.37
CA CYS A 129 -5.71 28.47 -0.03
C CYS A 129 -4.99 29.50 0.85
N ASN A 130 -5.76 30.44 1.41
CA ASN A 130 -5.23 31.51 2.25
C ASN A 130 -4.61 30.97 3.55
N SER A 131 -5.37 30.89 4.64
CA SER A 131 -4.85 30.48 5.96
C SER A 131 -5.08 29.00 6.31
N THR A 132 -5.71 28.24 5.42
CA THR A 132 -6.14 26.85 5.68
C THR A 132 -5.07 25.81 5.34
N CYS A 133 -4.20 26.08 4.37
CA CYS A 133 -3.16 25.14 3.97
C CYS A 133 -1.91 25.22 4.83
N VAL A 134 -1.31 24.06 5.06
CA VAL A 134 0.04 23.94 5.61
C VAL A 134 1.04 24.42 4.56
N ARG A 135 1.99 25.24 4.97
CA ARG A 135 3.05 25.80 4.08
C ARG A 135 4.44 25.31 4.42
N SER A 136 4.57 24.55 5.50
CA SER A 136 5.85 24.04 5.95
C SER A 136 5.63 22.88 6.90
N MET A 137 6.56 21.93 6.85
CA MET A 137 6.65 20.80 7.76
C MET A 137 7.97 20.88 8.52
N GLU A 138 7.98 20.46 9.78
CA GLU A 138 9.21 20.26 10.54
C GLU A 138 9.57 18.78 10.50
N THR A 139 10.85 18.48 10.26
CA THR A 139 11.38 17.12 10.33
C THR A 139 11.73 16.77 11.77
N ASP A 140 11.92 15.48 12.06
CA ASP A 140 12.39 15.01 13.37
C ASP A 140 13.75 15.59 13.78
N GLN A 141 14.51 16.09 12.80
CA GLN A 141 15.82 16.73 12.98
C GLN A 141 15.70 18.25 13.25
N GLY A 142 14.48 18.78 13.32
CA GLY A 142 14.19 20.20 13.53
C GLY A 142 14.36 21.07 12.28
N GLU A 143 14.54 20.47 11.09
CA GLU A 143 14.60 21.22 9.84
C GLU A 143 13.19 21.60 9.39
N ARG A 144 13.02 22.87 8.99
CA ARG A 144 11.74 23.36 8.47
C ARG A 144 11.73 23.34 6.94
N ILE A 145 11.03 22.37 6.37
CA ILE A 145 10.85 22.22 4.93
C ILE A 145 9.70 23.13 4.49
N LYS A 146 9.94 23.99 3.50
CA LYS A 146 8.90 24.80 2.86
C LYS A 146 8.17 23.99 1.80
N LEU A 147 6.86 23.86 1.94
CA LEU A 147 6.00 23.11 1.04
C LEU A 147 5.49 23.97 -0.10
N ASN A 148 5.39 23.38 -1.29
CA ASN A 148 4.85 24.06 -2.46
C ASN A 148 3.33 24.19 -2.41
N ILE A 149 2.80 25.28 -2.93
CA ILE A 149 1.37 25.51 -3.12
C ILE A 149 1.13 25.65 -4.61
N TYR A 150 0.29 24.78 -5.16
CA TYR A 150 0.00 24.76 -6.59
C TYR A 150 -0.69 26.06 -6.99
N ASN A 151 -0.26 26.63 -8.13
CA ASN A 151 -0.85 27.84 -8.69
C ASN A 151 -1.12 27.63 -10.18
N PRO A 152 -2.41 27.45 -10.58
CA PRO A 152 -2.80 27.24 -11.96
C PRO A 152 -2.27 28.32 -12.90
N SER A 153 -2.23 29.59 -12.46
CA SER A 153 -1.79 30.73 -13.29
C SER A 153 -0.28 30.76 -13.53
N LYS A 154 0.50 29.97 -12.80
CA LYS A 154 1.97 29.88 -12.95
C LYS A 154 2.41 28.69 -13.80
N SER A 155 1.52 27.72 -14.02
CA SER A 155 1.81 26.58 -14.88
C SER A 155 1.27 26.82 -16.29
N LYS A 156 2.16 26.75 -17.29
CA LYS A 156 1.83 26.91 -18.72
C LYS A 156 1.00 25.75 -19.27
N SER A 157 1.03 24.60 -18.60
CA SER A 157 0.32 23.38 -19.01
C SER A 157 -1.00 23.17 -18.25
N SER A 158 -1.29 24.03 -17.27
CA SER A 158 -2.53 24.02 -16.49
C SER A 158 -3.72 24.47 -17.33
N SER A 159 -4.82 23.73 -17.21
CA SER A 159 -6.11 24.08 -17.81
C SER A 159 -7.25 23.83 -16.83
N LYS A 160 -8.33 24.59 -16.98
CA LYS A 160 -9.54 24.45 -16.17
C LYS A 160 -10.31 23.21 -16.60
N VAL A 161 -10.85 22.46 -15.63
CA VAL A 161 -11.87 21.44 -15.89
C VAL A 161 -13.23 22.09 -15.73
N THR A 162 -13.99 22.17 -16.81
CA THR A 162 -15.32 22.78 -16.79
C THR A 162 -16.40 21.81 -16.34
N CYS A 163 -17.55 22.34 -15.94
CA CYS A 163 -18.70 21.54 -15.52
C CYS A 163 -19.30 20.64 -16.61
N ASN A 164 -18.98 20.87 -17.88
CA ASN A 164 -19.36 19.98 -18.98
C ASN A 164 -18.50 18.69 -19.03
N SER A 165 -17.34 18.66 -18.34
CA SER A 165 -16.45 17.50 -18.31
C SER A 165 -17.07 16.28 -17.66
N THR A 166 -16.88 15.09 -18.25
CA THR A 166 -17.31 13.77 -17.71
C THR A 166 -16.76 13.49 -16.33
N LEU A 167 -15.62 14.07 -15.98
CA LEU A 167 -14.99 13.95 -14.66
C LEU A 167 -15.61 14.87 -13.60
N CYS A 168 -16.48 15.81 -13.99
CA CYS A 168 -17.12 16.70 -13.04
C CYS A 168 -18.28 15.98 -12.33
N ALA A 169 -18.06 15.44 -11.13
CA ALA A 169 -19.11 14.75 -10.38
C ALA A 169 -20.21 15.71 -9.86
N LEU A 170 -19.85 16.97 -9.55
CA LEU A 170 -20.76 17.96 -8.95
C LEU A 170 -21.34 18.95 -9.97
N ARG A 171 -21.64 18.50 -11.20
CA ARG A 171 -22.19 19.38 -12.27
C ARG A 171 -23.45 20.13 -11.84
N ASN A 172 -24.27 19.51 -10.99
CA ASN A 172 -25.50 20.09 -10.46
C ASN A 172 -25.27 21.28 -9.51
N ARG A 173 -24.03 21.50 -9.05
CA ARG A 173 -23.63 22.66 -8.23
C ARG A 173 -22.96 23.77 -9.05
N CYS A 174 -22.89 23.60 -10.37
CA CYS A 174 -22.28 24.58 -11.26
C CYS A 174 -23.24 25.71 -11.62
N ILE A 175 -22.67 26.90 -11.82
CA ILE A 175 -23.42 28.07 -12.29
C ILE A 175 -23.74 27.92 -13.79
N SER A 176 -22.83 27.33 -14.57
CA SER A 176 -23.03 27.08 -15.99
C SER A 176 -22.18 25.89 -16.47
N PRO A 177 -22.43 25.34 -17.68
CA PRO A 177 -21.60 24.25 -18.22
C PRO A 177 -20.12 24.63 -18.43
N VAL A 178 -19.83 25.93 -18.56
CA VAL A 178 -18.48 26.47 -18.80
C VAL A 178 -17.79 26.97 -17.52
N SER A 179 -18.50 26.98 -16.37
CA SER A 179 -17.86 27.33 -15.10
C SER A 179 -16.87 26.26 -14.66
N ASP A 180 -15.94 26.65 -13.79
CA ASP A 180 -14.98 25.72 -13.17
C ASP A 180 -15.75 24.62 -12.40
N CYS A 181 -15.34 23.36 -12.56
CA CYS A 181 -15.99 22.24 -11.88
C CYS A 181 -15.63 22.24 -10.40
N PRO A 182 -16.60 22.39 -9.48
CA PRO A 182 -16.32 22.28 -8.06
C PRO A 182 -16.11 20.81 -7.68
N TYR A 183 -15.24 20.57 -6.71
CA TYR A 183 -15.14 19.28 -6.04
C TYR A 183 -15.29 19.42 -4.53
N ARG A 184 -15.70 18.34 -3.89
CA ARG A 184 -15.74 18.20 -2.44
C ARG A 184 -15.50 16.76 -2.07
N ILE A 185 -14.48 16.53 -1.27
CA ILE A 185 -14.16 15.22 -0.71
C ILE A 185 -14.18 15.30 0.82
N ARG A 186 -14.68 14.24 1.47
CA ARG A 186 -14.74 14.09 2.93
C ARG A 186 -14.04 12.80 3.31
N TYR A 187 -13.31 12.84 4.40
CA TYR A 187 -12.64 11.68 4.98
C TYR A 187 -13.35 11.26 6.26
N LEU A 188 -13.14 10.01 6.67
CA LEU A 188 -13.73 9.47 7.90
C LEU A 188 -13.19 10.17 9.15
N SER A 189 -11.98 10.73 9.09
CA SER A 189 -11.43 11.48 10.21
C SER A 189 -12.27 12.71 10.57
N PRO A 190 -12.52 12.99 11.86
CA PRO A 190 -13.48 14.00 12.28
C PRO A 190 -13.25 15.38 11.66
N GLY A 191 -14.24 15.86 10.91
CA GLY A 191 -14.21 17.19 10.29
C GLY A 191 -13.27 17.32 9.09
N SER A 192 -12.57 16.25 8.68
CA SER A 192 -11.61 16.26 7.58
C SER A 192 -12.30 16.33 6.23
N LYS A 193 -12.09 17.43 5.51
CA LYS A 193 -12.66 17.65 4.18
C LYS A 193 -11.82 18.63 3.36
N SER A 194 -11.71 18.34 2.07
CA SER A 194 -11.06 19.22 1.08
C SER A 194 -12.11 19.69 0.06
N THR A 195 -12.04 20.98 -0.30
CA THR A 195 -12.93 21.61 -1.28
C THR A 195 -12.16 22.57 -2.16
N GLY A 196 -12.55 22.66 -3.42
CA GLY A 196 -12.01 23.61 -4.39
C GLY A 196 -12.54 23.30 -5.79
N VAL A 197 -11.70 23.46 -6.80
CA VAL A 197 -12.06 23.22 -8.20
C VAL A 197 -11.15 22.17 -8.85
N LEU A 198 -11.68 21.45 -9.84
CA LEU A 198 -10.87 20.53 -10.64
C LEU A 198 -10.04 21.32 -11.66
N VAL A 199 -8.79 20.91 -11.80
CA VAL A 199 -7.82 21.41 -12.78
C VAL A 199 -7.16 20.24 -13.47
N GLU A 200 -6.67 20.46 -14.68
CA GLU A 200 -5.86 19.49 -15.41
C GLU A 200 -4.47 20.06 -15.64
N ASP A 201 -3.44 19.28 -15.35
CA ASP A 201 -2.05 19.63 -15.62
C ASP A 201 -1.22 18.36 -15.86
N VAL A 202 0.07 18.53 -16.13
CA VAL A 202 1.01 17.43 -16.39
C VAL A 202 1.57 16.89 -15.07
N ILE A 203 1.49 15.58 -14.88
CA ILE A 203 2.30 14.85 -13.91
C ILE A 203 3.55 14.29 -14.60
N HIS A 204 4.70 14.49 -13.97
CA HIS A 204 5.97 14.00 -14.47
C HIS A 204 6.30 12.63 -13.89
N MET A 205 6.52 11.67 -14.80
CA MET A 205 6.82 10.28 -14.49
C MET A 205 8.09 9.86 -15.22
N SER A 206 8.71 8.77 -14.78
CA SER A 206 9.84 8.17 -15.47
C SER A 206 9.87 6.65 -15.33
N THR A 207 10.50 5.99 -16.30
CA THR A 207 10.93 4.59 -16.16
C THR A 207 12.11 4.48 -15.19
N GLU A 208 12.49 3.26 -14.81
CA GLU A 208 13.68 3.03 -13.99
C GLU A 208 14.98 3.48 -14.69
N GLU A 209 15.01 3.45 -16.01
CA GLU A 209 16.12 3.93 -16.84
C GLU A 209 16.17 5.46 -16.97
N GLY A 210 15.19 6.16 -16.37
CA GLY A 210 15.09 7.63 -16.40
C GLY A 210 14.44 8.18 -17.66
N GLU A 211 13.75 7.35 -18.45
CA GLU A 211 13.01 7.81 -19.62
C GLU A 211 11.71 8.50 -19.18
N ALA A 212 11.50 9.75 -19.63
CA ALA A 212 10.31 10.52 -19.26
C ALA A 212 9.01 9.90 -19.80
N ARG A 213 7.97 9.90 -18.96
CA ARG A 213 6.64 9.30 -19.21
C ARG A 213 5.51 10.20 -18.74
N ASP A 214 5.63 11.49 -19.04
CA ASP A 214 4.66 12.51 -18.62
C ASP A 214 3.23 12.20 -19.08
N ALA A 215 2.25 12.52 -18.22
CA ALA A 215 0.83 12.33 -18.50
C ALA A 215 0.02 13.56 -18.07
N ARG A 216 -1.09 13.83 -18.76
CA ARG A 216 -2.07 14.83 -18.31
C ARG A 216 -3.04 14.18 -17.32
N ILE A 217 -3.19 14.79 -16.16
CA ILE A 217 -4.09 14.31 -15.11
C ILE A 217 -5.01 15.42 -14.62
N THR A 218 -6.20 15.03 -14.19
CA THR A 218 -7.16 15.89 -13.51
C THR A 218 -7.00 15.69 -12.00
N PHE A 219 -6.92 16.79 -11.26
CA PHE A 219 -6.78 16.77 -9.81
C PHE A 219 -7.48 17.96 -9.17
N GLY A 220 -7.71 17.89 -7.86
CA GLY A 220 -8.29 18.98 -7.09
C GLY A 220 -7.27 20.08 -6.77
N CYS A 221 -7.55 21.31 -7.20
CA CYS A 221 -6.96 22.53 -6.65
C CYS A 221 -7.70 22.86 -5.35
N SER A 222 -7.14 22.46 -4.20
CA SER A 222 -7.76 22.58 -2.88
C SER A 222 -7.65 23.99 -2.30
N GLU A 223 -8.75 24.73 -2.33
CA GLU A 223 -8.87 26.09 -1.79
C GLU A 223 -9.14 26.11 -0.27
N SER A 224 -9.72 25.03 0.26
CA SER A 224 -9.97 24.88 1.69
C SER A 224 -9.71 23.45 2.18
N GLN A 225 -8.96 23.37 3.27
CA GLN A 225 -8.56 22.15 3.96
C GLN A 225 -8.96 22.31 5.43
N LEU A 226 -9.79 21.40 5.92
CA LEU A 226 -10.29 21.42 7.30
C LEU A 226 -10.11 20.04 7.94
N GLY A 227 -10.12 19.98 9.26
CA GLY A 227 -9.87 18.76 10.04
C GLY A 227 -8.39 18.49 10.26
N LEU A 228 -8.00 17.21 10.26
CA LEU A 228 -6.67 16.74 10.65
C LEU A 228 -5.58 16.95 9.59
N PHE A 229 -5.90 17.53 8.43
CA PHE A 229 -4.92 17.71 7.34
C PHE A 229 -3.71 18.57 7.70
N LYS A 230 -3.81 19.38 8.77
CA LYS A 230 -2.68 20.13 9.31
C LYS A 230 -1.55 19.23 9.83
N GLU A 231 -1.89 17.99 10.16
CA GLU A 231 -0.99 17.01 10.79
C GLU A 231 -0.71 15.82 9.86
N VAL A 232 -1.72 15.32 9.13
CA VAL A 232 -1.61 14.04 8.41
C VAL A 232 -1.69 14.12 6.88
N ALA A 233 -1.89 15.30 6.28
CA ALA A 233 -1.97 15.45 4.81
C ALA A 233 -1.41 16.79 4.35
N VAL A 234 -0.21 17.11 4.83
CA VAL A 234 0.34 18.47 4.85
C VAL A 234 0.54 19.09 3.46
N ASN A 235 0.76 18.28 2.41
CA ASN A 235 0.98 18.80 1.06
C ASN A 235 0.15 18.11 -0.04
N GLY A 236 -0.94 17.46 0.35
CA GLY A 236 -1.91 16.82 -0.55
C GLY A 236 -2.16 15.36 -0.22
N ILE A 237 -3.17 14.78 -0.86
CA ILE A 237 -3.47 13.35 -0.85
C ILE A 237 -3.62 12.89 -2.28
N MET A 238 -2.95 11.81 -2.64
CA MET A 238 -3.15 11.09 -3.88
C MET A 238 -4.12 9.92 -3.65
N GLY A 239 -5.37 10.13 -4.08
CA GLY A 239 -6.34 9.05 -4.16
C GLY A 239 -5.92 8.01 -5.21
N LEU A 240 -5.93 6.74 -4.78
CA LEU A 240 -5.56 5.57 -5.56
C LEU A 240 -6.71 4.57 -5.71
N ALA A 241 -7.90 4.87 -5.16
CA ALA A 241 -9.09 4.03 -5.28
C ALA A 241 -9.54 3.86 -6.74
N ILE A 242 -10.48 2.95 -6.97
CA ILE A 242 -10.87 2.52 -8.33
C ILE A 242 -11.88 3.52 -8.89
N ALA A 243 -11.39 4.52 -9.63
CA ALA A 243 -12.22 5.53 -10.27
C ALA A 243 -11.57 6.14 -11.51
N ASP A 244 -12.39 6.64 -12.43
CA ASP A 244 -11.93 7.29 -13.67
C ASP A 244 -11.02 8.50 -13.46
N ILE A 245 -11.17 9.18 -12.32
CA ILE A 245 -10.39 10.37 -11.92
C ILE A 245 -9.13 10.02 -11.12
N ALA A 246 -9.01 8.76 -10.66
CA ALA A 246 -7.86 8.34 -9.89
C ALA A 246 -6.61 8.27 -10.77
N VAL A 247 -5.46 8.61 -10.18
CA VAL A 247 -4.19 8.69 -10.91
C VAL A 247 -3.84 7.40 -11.65
N PRO A 248 -3.95 6.19 -11.07
CA PRO A 248 -3.70 4.94 -11.79
C PRO A 248 -4.50 4.85 -13.10
N ASN A 249 -5.82 5.09 -13.04
CA ASN A 249 -6.70 5.00 -14.21
C ASN A 249 -6.39 6.06 -15.26
N MET A 250 -5.98 7.27 -14.85
CA MET A 250 -5.56 8.32 -15.80
C MET A 250 -4.24 7.96 -16.49
N LEU A 251 -3.29 7.35 -15.79
CA LEU A 251 -2.04 6.86 -16.39
C LEU A 251 -2.30 5.74 -17.41
N VAL A 252 -3.24 4.84 -17.12
CA VAL A 252 -3.70 3.80 -18.06
C VAL A 252 -4.32 4.42 -19.30
N LYS A 253 -5.24 5.38 -19.13
CA LYS A 253 -5.89 6.09 -20.26
C LYS A 253 -4.89 6.86 -21.11
N ALA A 254 -3.83 7.39 -20.50
CA ALA A 254 -2.74 8.06 -21.21
C ALA A 254 -1.79 7.08 -21.92
N GLY A 255 -1.92 5.77 -21.69
CA GLY A 255 -1.07 4.74 -22.28
C GLY A 255 0.36 4.71 -21.71
N VAL A 256 0.59 5.32 -20.55
CA VAL A 256 1.93 5.38 -19.94
C VAL A 256 2.18 4.27 -18.92
N ALA A 257 1.12 3.65 -18.38
CA ALA A 257 1.19 2.52 -17.46
C ALA A 257 0.16 1.45 -17.83
N SER A 258 0.42 0.21 -17.42
CA SER A 258 -0.61 -0.84 -17.42
C SER A 258 -1.57 -0.66 -16.26
N ASP A 259 -2.73 -1.29 -16.33
CA ASP A 259 -3.78 -1.25 -15.31
C ASP A 259 -3.44 -2.11 -14.09
N SER A 260 -2.38 -1.69 -13.39
CA SER A 260 -1.87 -2.31 -12.17
C SER A 260 -0.90 -1.34 -11.49
N PHE A 261 -0.70 -1.50 -10.19
CA PHE A 261 0.36 -0.83 -9.44
C PHE A 261 0.71 -1.66 -8.21
N SER A 262 1.89 -1.43 -7.65
CA SER A 262 2.35 -2.06 -6.43
C SER A 262 2.79 -1.02 -5.40
N MET A 263 2.60 -1.34 -4.12
CA MET A 263 3.14 -0.59 -3.00
C MET A 263 3.85 -1.57 -2.07
N CYS A 264 5.04 -1.20 -1.59
CA CYS A 264 5.81 -2.01 -0.67
C CYS A 264 6.36 -1.15 0.45
N PHE A 265 5.80 -1.29 1.66
CA PHE A 265 6.17 -0.51 2.83
C PHE A 265 6.99 -1.35 3.81
N GLY A 266 8.16 -0.84 4.17
CA GLY A 266 9.11 -1.46 5.08
C GLY A 266 8.89 -1.03 6.53
N PRO A 267 9.36 -1.83 7.50
CA PRO A 267 9.11 -1.60 8.94
C PRO A 267 9.82 -0.37 9.51
N ASN A 268 10.69 0.27 8.74
CA ASN A 268 11.41 1.48 9.09
C ASN A 268 10.77 2.75 8.51
N GLY A 269 9.52 2.65 8.03
CA GLY A 269 8.79 3.74 7.38
C GLY A 269 9.17 3.96 5.91
N LYS A 270 10.22 3.32 5.39
CA LYS A 270 10.61 3.43 3.97
C LYS A 270 9.79 2.51 3.11
N GLY A 271 9.44 2.94 1.91
CA GLY A 271 8.74 2.08 0.97
C GLY A 271 8.92 2.48 -0.48
N THR A 272 8.11 1.88 -1.34
CA THR A 272 8.07 2.18 -2.77
C THR A 272 6.65 2.12 -3.33
N ILE A 273 6.42 2.85 -4.43
CA ILE A 273 5.22 2.75 -5.27
C ILE A 273 5.62 2.68 -6.76
N SER A 274 5.05 1.74 -7.50
CA SER A 274 5.33 1.55 -8.93
C SER A 274 4.03 1.31 -9.71
N PHE A 275 3.86 1.99 -10.85
CA PHE A 275 2.71 1.84 -11.73
C PHE A 275 3.05 0.92 -12.92
N GLY A 276 2.08 0.11 -13.33
CA GLY A 276 2.23 -0.94 -14.33
C GLY A 276 2.87 -2.23 -13.81
N ASP A 277 3.24 -2.29 -12.53
CA ASP A 277 3.77 -3.50 -11.90
C ASP A 277 2.65 -4.53 -11.67
N LYS A 278 2.87 -5.77 -12.07
CA LYS A 278 1.94 -6.90 -11.87
C LYS A 278 2.44 -7.89 -10.82
N GLY A 279 3.58 -7.61 -10.20
CA GLY A 279 4.23 -8.50 -9.27
C GLY A 279 4.88 -9.70 -9.97
N SER A 280 5.09 -10.77 -9.22
CA SER A 280 5.77 -11.97 -9.69
C SER A 280 4.77 -13.09 -9.98
N SER A 281 5.13 -14.00 -10.89
CA SER A 281 4.27 -15.12 -11.29
C SER A 281 3.98 -16.13 -10.17
N ASP A 282 4.75 -16.08 -9.07
CA ASP A 282 4.60 -16.94 -7.89
C ASP A 282 3.86 -16.25 -6.74
N GLN A 283 3.30 -15.05 -6.95
CA GLN A 283 2.51 -14.36 -5.95
C GLN A 283 1.17 -15.07 -5.71
N LEU A 284 0.64 -14.93 -4.50
CA LEU A 284 -0.72 -15.34 -4.18
C LEU A 284 -1.68 -14.23 -4.55
N GLU A 285 -2.84 -14.60 -5.08
CA GLU A 285 -3.86 -13.66 -5.55
C GLU A 285 -5.21 -14.00 -4.93
N THR A 286 -6.00 -12.95 -4.69
CA THR A 286 -7.42 -13.04 -4.31
C THR A 286 -8.19 -12.09 -5.23
N PRO A 287 -9.40 -12.46 -5.69
CA PRO A 287 -10.24 -11.49 -6.40
C PRO A 287 -10.59 -10.33 -5.48
N LEU A 288 -10.72 -9.14 -6.08
CA LEU A 288 -11.38 -8.04 -5.41
C LEU A 288 -12.88 -8.36 -5.27
N SER A 289 -13.42 -8.10 -4.09
CA SER A 289 -14.82 -8.26 -3.77
C SER A 289 -15.62 -7.06 -4.23
N GLY A 290 -16.82 -7.29 -4.76
CA GLY A 290 -17.72 -6.22 -5.17
C GLY A 290 -18.56 -6.56 -6.38
N THR A 291 -19.41 -5.60 -6.77
CA THR A 291 -20.20 -5.65 -8.00
C THR A 291 -19.28 -5.49 -9.24
N ILE A 292 -19.85 -5.50 -10.44
CA ILE A 292 -19.16 -5.34 -11.73
C ILE A 292 -18.23 -4.09 -11.78
N SER A 293 -18.40 -3.11 -10.87
CA SER A 293 -17.55 -1.92 -10.74
C SER A 293 -17.23 -1.61 -9.26
N PRO A 294 -16.21 -2.22 -8.66
CA PRO A 294 -15.78 -1.89 -7.29
C PRO A 294 -15.23 -0.45 -7.24
N MET A 295 -15.50 0.26 -6.14
CA MET A 295 -14.94 1.61 -5.91
C MET A 295 -13.66 1.57 -5.07
N PHE A 296 -13.46 0.51 -4.28
CA PHE A 296 -12.33 0.32 -3.38
C PHE A 296 -11.70 -1.06 -3.59
N TYR A 297 -10.50 -1.25 -3.06
CA TYR A 297 -9.78 -2.53 -3.06
C TYR A 297 -10.30 -3.43 -1.93
N ASP A 298 -11.55 -3.85 -2.09
CA ASP A 298 -12.23 -4.72 -1.15
C ASP A 298 -11.87 -6.17 -1.39
N VAL A 299 -11.72 -6.97 -0.34
CA VAL A 299 -11.47 -8.42 -0.41
C VAL A 299 -12.33 -9.18 0.59
N SER A 300 -12.73 -10.40 0.24
CA SER A 300 -13.56 -11.25 1.09
C SER A 300 -12.70 -12.07 2.03
N ILE A 301 -12.96 -11.91 3.33
CA ILE A 301 -12.36 -12.68 4.40
C ILE A 301 -13.33 -13.78 4.82
N THR A 302 -12.86 -15.03 4.78
CA THR A 302 -13.68 -16.21 5.11
C THR A 302 -13.31 -16.84 6.45
N LYS A 303 -12.05 -16.67 6.88
CA LYS A 303 -11.58 -17.13 8.19
C LYS A 303 -10.47 -16.21 8.66
N PHE A 304 -10.31 -16.11 9.97
CA PHE A 304 -9.06 -15.63 10.55
C PHE A 304 -8.67 -16.52 11.71
N LYS A 305 -7.36 -16.61 11.96
CA LYS A 305 -6.79 -17.46 12.99
C LYS A 305 -5.91 -16.63 13.91
N VAL A 306 -6.17 -16.73 15.21
CA VAL A 306 -5.42 -16.06 16.27
C VAL A 306 -4.72 -17.13 17.11
N GLY A 307 -3.41 -17.28 16.92
CA GLY A 307 -2.65 -18.34 17.57
C GLY A 307 -3.16 -19.73 17.15
N LYS A 308 -3.82 -20.45 18.07
CA LYS A 308 -4.41 -21.78 17.79
C LYS A 308 -5.90 -21.75 17.46
N VAL A 309 -6.56 -20.61 17.67
CA VAL A 309 -8.01 -20.49 17.50
C VAL A 309 -8.30 -20.05 16.07
N THR A 310 -9.11 -20.82 15.35
CA THR A 310 -9.63 -20.44 14.03
C THR A 310 -11.07 -19.98 14.18
N VAL A 311 -11.40 -18.84 13.60
CA VAL A 311 -12.75 -18.25 13.59
C VAL A 311 -13.23 -18.21 12.15
N ASP A 312 -14.27 -18.99 11.86
CA ASP A 312 -14.99 -18.90 10.59
C ASP A 312 -15.80 -17.58 10.57
N THR A 313 -15.76 -16.88 9.43
CA THR A 313 -16.36 -15.56 9.28
C THR A 313 -16.74 -15.29 7.84
N GLU A 314 -17.50 -14.23 7.59
CA GLU A 314 -17.73 -13.74 6.24
C GLU A 314 -17.90 -12.22 6.30
N PHE A 315 -16.85 -11.50 5.91
CA PHE A 315 -16.92 -10.06 5.76
C PHE A 315 -15.98 -9.55 4.66
N THR A 316 -16.27 -8.35 4.20
CA THR A 316 -15.41 -7.63 3.25
C THR A 316 -14.47 -6.72 4.03
N ALA A 317 -13.18 -6.76 3.69
CA ALA A 317 -12.16 -5.87 4.21
C ALA A 317 -11.65 -4.95 3.09
N THR A 318 -11.54 -3.66 3.37
CA THR A 318 -10.99 -2.67 2.43
C THR A 318 -9.50 -2.53 2.67
N PHE A 319 -8.70 -2.60 1.60
CA PHE A 319 -7.27 -2.29 1.66
C PHE A 319 -7.07 -0.77 1.54
N ASP A 320 -6.70 -0.14 2.66
CA ASP A 320 -6.63 1.31 2.80
C ASP A 320 -5.27 1.79 3.37
N SER A 321 -4.40 2.30 2.50
CA SER A 321 -3.13 2.93 2.90
C SER A 321 -3.29 4.31 3.53
N GLY A 322 -4.46 4.93 3.38
CA GLY A 322 -4.84 6.21 4.00
C GLY A 322 -5.26 6.07 5.47
N THR A 323 -5.28 4.84 6.00
CA THR A 323 -5.63 4.56 7.39
C THR A 323 -4.51 3.81 8.11
N ALA A 324 -3.98 4.43 9.17
CA ALA A 324 -2.81 3.95 9.92
C ALA A 324 -2.98 2.60 10.63
N VAL A 325 -4.21 2.24 11.01
CA VAL A 325 -4.50 1.04 11.81
C VAL A 325 -5.67 0.27 11.22
N THR A 326 -5.66 -1.06 11.38
CA THR A 326 -6.78 -1.89 10.97
C THR A 326 -7.98 -1.64 11.88
N TRP A 327 -9.11 -1.26 11.27
CA TRP A 327 -10.40 -1.17 11.94
C TRP A 327 -11.18 -2.46 11.72
N LEU A 328 -11.74 -3.00 12.79
CA LEU A 328 -12.62 -4.16 12.74
C LEU A 328 -13.97 -3.79 13.33
N ILE A 329 -15.03 -4.23 12.66
CA ILE A 329 -16.40 -4.10 13.16
C ILE A 329 -16.73 -5.25 14.12
N GLU A 330 -17.75 -5.07 14.94
CA GLU A 330 -18.31 -6.18 15.72
C GLU A 330 -19.06 -7.17 14.82
N PRO A 331 -19.06 -8.48 15.13
CA PRO A 331 -18.45 -9.11 16.32
C PRO A 331 -16.95 -9.47 16.16
N TYR A 332 -16.33 -9.14 15.02
CA TYR A 332 -14.99 -9.60 14.65
C TYR A 332 -13.89 -8.97 15.50
N TYR A 333 -14.03 -7.70 15.86
CA TYR A 333 -13.12 -7.02 16.78
C TYR A 333 -13.06 -7.74 18.13
N THR A 334 -14.21 -8.01 18.75
CA THR A 334 -14.27 -8.75 20.02
C THR A 334 -13.69 -10.16 19.90
N ALA A 335 -14.00 -10.87 18.82
CA ALA A 335 -13.48 -12.22 18.58
C ALA A 335 -11.95 -12.23 18.44
N LEU A 336 -11.36 -11.28 17.70
CA LEU A 336 -9.91 -11.20 17.53
C LEU A 336 -9.23 -10.82 18.85
N THR A 337 -9.68 -9.73 19.48
CA THR A 337 -9.03 -9.19 20.69
C THR A 337 -9.13 -10.13 21.89
N THR A 338 -10.26 -10.82 22.05
CA THR A 338 -10.43 -11.82 23.12
C THR A 338 -9.51 -13.01 22.93
N ASN A 339 -9.47 -13.60 21.73
CA ASN A 339 -8.60 -14.73 21.44
C ASN A 339 -7.10 -14.36 21.54
N PHE A 340 -6.74 -13.14 21.13
CA PHE A 340 -5.40 -12.61 21.31
C PHE A 340 -5.06 -12.48 22.78
N HIS A 341 -5.94 -11.84 23.57
CA HIS A 341 -5.74 -11.65 25.00
C HIS A 341 -5.56 -12.96 25.76
N LEU A 342 -6.36 -13.99 25.44
CA LEU A 342 -6.24 -15.32 26.04
C LEU A 342 -4.94 -16.05 25.68
N SER A 343 -4.28 -15.64 24.59
CA SER A 343 -3.06 -16.28 24.09
C SER A 343 -1.77 -15.54 24.49
N VAL A 344 -1.87 -14.29 24.95
CA VAL A 344 -0.73 -13.49 25.37
C VAL A 344 -0.43 -13.73 26.86
N PRO A 345 0.79 -14.18 27.22
CA PRO A 345 1.17 -14.38 28.62
C PRO A 345 1.52 -13.07 29.33
N ASP A 346 1.83 -12.01 28.57
CA ASP A 346 2.23 -10.72 29.11
C ASP A 346 1.07 -10.03 29.86
N ARG A 347 1.43 -9.23 30.87
CA ARG A 347 0.46 -8.55 31.72
C ARG A 347 -0.22 -7.43 30.94
N ARG A 348 -1.56 -7.51 30.85
CA ARG A 348 -2.39 -6.41 30.34
C ARG A 348 -2.34 -5.20 31.28
N LEU A 349 -2.15 -4.02 30.70
CA LEU A 349 -2.29 -2.73 31.37
C LEU A 349 -3.77 -2.34 31.46
N SER A 350 -4.14 -1.69 32.56
CA SER A 350 -5.46 -1.04 32.66
C SER A 350 -5.59 0.00 31.55
N LYS A 351 -6.80 0.11 30.98
CA LYS A 351 -7.10 1.12 29.96
C LYS A 351 -6.73 2.51 30.49
N SER A 352 -5.80 3.17 29.80
CA SER A 352 -5.49 4.58 30.06
C SER A 352 -6.47 5.46 29.29
N VAL A 353 -6.83 6.61 29.86
CA VAL A 353 -7.68 7.61 29.19
C VAL A 353 -6.97 8.19 27.96
N ASP A 354 -5.64 8.24 27.97
CA ASP A 354 -4.82 8.86 26.92
C ASP A 354 -4.43 7.89 25.79
N SER A 355 -4.75 6.60 25.91
CA SER A 355 -4.43 5.63 24.86
C SER A 355 -5.65 5.39 23.97
N PRO A 356 -5.50 5.46 22.63
CA PRO A 356 -6.57 5.11 21.71
C PRO A 356 -6.86 3.60 21.67
N PHE A 357 -5.98 2.77 22.24
CA PHE A 357 -6.07 1.32 22.20
C PHE A 357 -6.69 0.75 23.48
N GLU A 358 -7.56 -0.25 23.33
CA GLU A 358 -8.21 -0.92 24.45
C GLU A 358 -7.34 -1.99 25.12
N PHE A 359 -6.44 -2.62 24.35
CA PHE A 359 -5.57 -3.70 24.80
C PHE A 359 -4.11 -3.25 24.69
N CYS A 360 -3.49 -2.99 25.85
CA CYS A 360 -2.07 -2.67 25.97
C CYS A 360 -1.41 -3.67 26.92
N TYR A 361 -0.16 -4.06 26.65
CA TYR A 361 0.56 -5.08 27.43
C TYR A 361 1.96 -4.59 27.80
N ILE A 362 2.45 -5.00 28.97
CA ILE A 362 3.86 -4.84 29.33
C ILE A 362 4.61 -6.03 28.73
N ILE A 363 5.44 -5.78 27.72
CA ILE A 363 6.25 -6.82 27.09
C ILE A 363 7.37 -7.17 28.08
N THR A 364 7.24 -8.34 28.73
CA THR A 364 8.20 -8.81 29.74
C THR A 364 8.94 -10.08 29.33
N SER A 365 8.46 -10.72 28.27
CA SER A 365 8.94 -12.02 27.79
C SER A 365 9.67 -11.91 26.45
N THR A 366 10.47 -12.92 26.11
CA THR A 366 11.01 -13.16 24.75
C THR A 366 9.91 -13.61 23.75
N PHE A 367 8.63 -13.35 24.07
CA PHE A 367 7.50 -13.78 23.27
C PHE A 367 7.52 -13.10 21.91
N VAL A 368 7.73 -13.91 20.87
CA VAL A 368 7.84 -13.47 19.47
C VAL A 368 6.43 -13.35 18.87
N GLY A 369 5.57 -12.53 19.49
CA GLY A 369 4.20 -12.28 19.01
C GLY A 369 3.31 -13.52 18.82
N LEU A 370 2.09 -13.29 18.32
CA LEU A 370 1.18 -14.32 17.85
C LEU A 370 1.01 -14.18 16.35
N SER A 371 0.90 -15.31 15.63
CA SER A 371 0.48 -15.25 14.23
C SER A 371 -1.01 -14.90 14.15
N LEU A 372 -1.31 -13.95 13.26
CA LEU A 372 -2.66 -13.67 12.79
C LEU A 372 -2.70 -14.11 11.33
N ASP A 373 -3.34 -15.24 11.04
CA ASP A 373 -3.47 -15.75 9.68
C ASP A 373 -4.86 -15.37 9.15
N ILE A 374 -4.92 -14.59 8.07
CA ILE A 374 -6.16 -14.17 7.42
C ILE A 374 -6.37 -15.02 6.17
N HIS A 375 -7.52 -15.70 6.08
CA HIS A 375 -7.88 -16.53 4.94
C HIS A 375 -8.83 -15.77 4.00
N MET A 376 -8.34 -15.53 2.79
CA MET A 376 -9.10 -14.92 1.69
C MET A 376 -9.61 -16.00 0.74
N ILE A 377 -10.53 -15.63 -0.15
CA ILE A 377 -11.02 -16.53 -1.19
C ILE A 377 -9.89 -16.75 -2.22
N ASN A 378 -9.38 -17.96 -2.31
CA ASN A 378 -8.51 -18.34 -3.43
C ASN A 378 -9.38 -18.74 -4.61
N VAL A 379 -9.27 -18.01 -5.72
CA VAL A 379 -9.74 -18.49 -7.01
C VAL A 379 -8.52 -19.06 -7.70
N CYS A 380 -8.46 -20.39 -7.85
CA CYS A 380 -7.50 -21.00 -8.75
C CYS A 380 -7.91 -20.58 -10.17
N SER A 381 -7.07 -19.77 -10.82
CA SER A 381 -7.20 -19.44 -12.24
C SER A 381 -6.66 -20.54 -13.14
#